data_AF-A0AAU5DJ69-F1
#
_entry.id   AF-A0AAU5DJ69-F1
#
_cell.length_a   1.000
_cell.length_b   1.000
_cell.length_c   1.000
_cell.angle_alpha   90.00
_cell.angle_beta   90.00
_cell.angle_gamma   90.00
#
_symmetry.space_group_name_H-M   'P 1'
#
loop_
_entity.id
_entity.type
_entity.pdbx_description
1 polymer ?
#
loop_
_entity_poly.entity_id
_entity_poly.type
_entity_poly.pdbx_seq_one_letter_code
_entity_poly.pdbx_strand_id
1 'polypeptide(L)'
;MITLLDIEADAPLSPDDAGHAVRLLALAESLGIDPVDLDVAVHDAAAGYASAASGAEDDDAPYEEAGRQAAGVNNAGLDKQVTYLVAQNGHEQTERILREAV
;
A
#
# COMPACT_ATOMS: atom_id res chain seq x y z
N MET A 1 12.04 -17.74 -18.82
CA MET A 1 10.80 -17.68 -18.03
C MET A 1 11.09 -16.80 -16.83
N ILE A 2 10.55 -15.59 -16.81
CA ILE A 2 10.60 -14.70 -15.66
C ILE A 2 9.13 -14.42 -15.38
N THR A 3 8.56 -15.10 -14.39
CA THR A 3 7.30 -14.67 -13.76
C THR A 3 7.64 -13.45 -12.94
N LEU A 4 7.68 -12.31 -13.63
CA LEU A 4 7.68 -11.00 -13.01
C LEU A 4 6.39 -10.96 -12.21
N LEU A 5 6.49 -11.00 -10.88
CA LEU A 5 5.39 -10.58 -10.01
C LEU A 5 5.18 -9.10 -10.33
N ASP A 6 4.35 -8.85 -11.33
CA ASP A 6 3.75 -7.55 -11.62
C ASP A 6 2.75 -7.33 -10.48
N ILE A 7 3.28 -7.10 -9.28
CA ILE A 7 2.50 -6.79 -8.10
C ILE A 7 1.83 -5.47 -8.44
N GLU A 8 0.51 -5.52 -8.52
CA GLU A 8 -0.43 -4.53 -9.00
C GLU A 8 -0.42 -3.19 -8.22
N ALA A 9 0.75 -2.61 -7.95
CA ALA A 9 0.91 -1.26 -7.41
C ALA A 9 0.38 -0.19 -8.38
N ASP A 10 0.33 -0.51 -9.67
CA ASP A 10 -0.23 0.32 -10.75
C ASP A 10 -1.58 -0.21 -11.28
N ALA A 11 -2.18 -1.23 -10.63
CA ALA A 11 -3.52 -1.63 -11.06
C ALA A 11 -4.49 -0.47 -10.84
N PRO A 12 -5.24 -0.08 -11.88
CA PRO A 12 -6.18 1.01 -11.75
C PRO A 12 -7.25 0.62 -10.73
N LEU A 13 -7.38 1.44 -9.68
CA LEU A 13 -8.47 1.33 -8.72
C LEU A 13 -9.81 1.27 -9.44
N SER A 14 -10.77 0.56 -8.83
CA SER A 14 -12.16 0.67 -9.25
C SER A 14 -12.61 2.15 -9.15
N PRO A 15 -13.58 2.61 -9.96
CA PRO A 15 -14.06 3.99 -9.89
C PRO A 15 -14.53 4.39 -8.48
N ASP A 16 -15.15 3.45 -7.76
CA ASP A 16 -15.55 3.63 -6.37
C ASP A 16 -14.33 3.80 -5.46
N ASP A 17 -13.35 2.89 -5.53
CA ASP A 17 -12.13 2.97 -4.70
C ASP A 17 -11.28 4.20 -5.03
N ALA A 18 -11.23 4.64 -6.29
CA ALA A 18 -10.58 5.88 -6.68
C ALA A 18 -11.27 7.10 -6.02
N GLY A 19 -12.61 7.11 -5.98
CA GLY A 19 -13.37 8.13 -5.26
C GLY A 19 -13.10 8.12 -3.76
N HIS A 20 -12.94 6.94 -3.16
CA HIS A 20 -12.57 6.79 -1.76
C HIS A 20 -11.12 7.23 -1.50
N ALA A 21 -10.17 6.87 -2.36
CA ALA A 21 -8.76 7.26 -2.23
C ALA A 21 -8.60 8.79 -2.20
N VAL A 22 -9.34 9.53 -3.03
CA VAL A 22 -9.35 11.01 -3.00
C VAL A 22 -9.85 11.54 -1.66
N ARG A 23 -10.92 10.95 -1.10
CA ARG A 23 -11.46 11.36 0.21
C ARG A 23 -10.51 11.03 1.35
N LEU A 24 -9.83 9.89 1.28
CA LEU A 24 -8.87 9.44 2.28
C LEU A 24 -7.58 10.25 2.24
N LEU A 25 -7.14 10.69 1.06
CA LEU A 25 -6.03 11.62 0.93
C LEU A 25 -6.36 12.95 1.62
N ALA A 26 -7.55 13.51 1.36
CA ALA A 26 -7.99 14.73 2.05
C ALA A 26 -8.12 14.53 3.57
N LEU A 27 -8.53 13.34 4.02
CA LEU A 27 -8.53 13.00 5.45
C LEU A 27 -7.11 12.98 6.01
N ALA A 28 -6.16 12.33 5.35
CA ALA A 28 -4.76 12.27 5.79
C ALA A 28 -4.14 13.67 5.89
N GLU A 29 -4.37 14.52 4.90
CA GLU A 29 -3.96 15.93 4.93
C GLU A 29 -4.60 16.70 6.10
N SER A 30 -5.89 16.46 6.38
CA SER A 30 -6.59 17.13 7.49
C SER A 30 -6.12 16.69 8.87
N LEU A 31 -5.63 15.46 8.98
CA LEU A 31 -5.04 14.89 10.21
C LEU A 31 -3.58 15.31 10.38
N GLY A 32 -2.96 15.90 9.34
CA GLY A 32 -1.56 16.31 9.36
C GLY A 32 -0.58 15.15 9.29
N ILE A 33 -0.99 14.03 8.68
CA ILE A 33 -0.17 12.83 8.51
C ILE A 33 0.99 13.15 7.56
N ASP A 34 2.21 12.86 7.98
CA ASP A 34 3.40 12.89 7.13
C ASP A 34 3.52 11.53 6.41
N PRO A 35 4.02 11.49 5.16
CA PRO A 35 4.27 10.23 4.46
C PRO A 35 5.01 9.17 5.30
N VAL A 36 5.94 9.58 6.16
CA VAL A 36 6.71 8.64 7.01
C VAL A 36 5.83 7.90 8.02
N ASP A 37 4.69 8.48 8.42
CA ASP A 37 3.76 7.86 9.36
C ASP A 37 3.07 6.63 8.75
N LEU A 38 3.00 6.55 7.42
CA LEU A 38 2.41 5.42 6.69
C LEU A 38 3.44 4.35 6.28
N ASP A 39 4.74 4.58 6.50
CA ASP A 39 5.80 3.69 6.02
C ASP A 39 5.63 2.24 6.51
N VAL A 40 5.25 2.08 7.78
CA VAL A 40 5.00 0.76 8.39
C VAL A 40 3.78 0.10 7.75
N ALA A 41 2.69 0.84 7.56
CA ALA A 41 1.47 0.29 6.97
C ALA A 41 1.67 -0.12 5.50
N VAL A 42 2.45 0.65 4.74
CA VAL A 42 2.82 0.33 3.36
C VAL A 42 3.72 -0.90 3.31
N HIS A 43 4.70 -0.99 4.22
CA HIS A 43 5.57 -2.16 4.34
C HIS A 43 4.76 -3.43 4.67
N ASP A 44 3.86 -3.36 5.65
CA ASP A 44 3.01 -4.49 6.04
C ASP A 44 2.07 -4.93 4.91
N ALA A 45 1.49 -3.98 4.17
CA ALA A 45 0.66 -4.28 3.00
C ALA A 45 1.47 -4.96 1.89
N ALA A 46 2.70 -4.49 1.60
CA ALA A 46 3.58 -5.12 0.61
C ALA A 46 4.01 -6.53 1.03
N ALA A 47 4.36 -6.72 2.31
CA ALA A 47 4.72 -8.04 2.85
C ALA A 47 3.54 -9.01 2.82
N GLY A 48 2.34 -8.53 3.16
CA GLY A 48 1.09 -9.30 3.09
C GLY A 48 0.77 -9.76 1.67
N TYR A 49 0.89 -8.87 0.69
CA TYR A 49 0.72 -9.22 -0.72
C TYR A 49 1.74 -10.27 -1.17
N ALA A 50 3.03 -10.05 -0.87
CA ALA A 50 4.08 -10.97 -1.29
C ALA A 50 3.89 -12.38 -0.70
N SER A 51 3.48 -12.46 0.56
CA SER A 51 3.12 -13.71 1.24
C SER A 51 1.92 -14.41 0.60
N ALA A 52 0.87 -13.66 0.24
CA ALA A 52 -0.31 -14.18 -0.44
C ALA A 52 -0.01 -14.65 -1.87
N ALA A 53 0.87 -13.94 -2.58
CA ALA A 53 1.25 -14.24 -3.96
C ALA A 53 2.24 -15.41 -4.08
N SER A 54 3.11 -15.60 -3.10
CA SER A 54 4.13 -16.67 -3.11
C SER A 54 3.60 -18.04 -2.67
N GLY A 55 2.39 -18.13 -2.12
CA GLY A 55 1.77 -19.41 -1.79
C GLY A 55 2.56 -20.23 -0.77
N ALA A 56 2.94 -19.62 0.36
CA ALA A 56 3.44 -20.31 1.55
C ALA A 56 4.65 -21.25 1.36
N GLU A 57 5.57 -20.93 0.44
CA GLU A 57 6.90 -21.54 0.43
C GLU A 57 7.91 -20.54 1.03
N ASP A 58 8.72 -21.04 1.96
CA ASP A 58 9.70 -20.33 2.79
C ASP A 58 10.91 -19.87 1.95
N ASP A 59 10.65 -18.98 0.99
CA ASP A 59 11.65 -18.34 0.14
C ASP A 59 11.75 -16.86 0.55
N ASP A 60 12.97 -16.38 0.84
CA ASP A 60 13.22 -15.00 1.27
C ASP A 60 13.07 -13.99 0.11
N ALA A 61 13.10 -14.46 -1.13
CA ALA A 61 13.00 -13.64 -2.34
C ALA A 61 11.73 -12.75 -2.43
N PRO A 62 10.50 -13.25 -2.16
CA PRO A 62 9.29 -12.41 -2.11
C PRO A 62 9.35 -11.28 -1.08
N TYR A 63 10.06 -11.47 0.05
CA TYR A 63 10.20 -10.43 1.08
C TYR A 63 11.18 -9.32 0.67
N GLU A 64 12.26 -9.66 -0.03
CA GLU A 64 13.16 -8.64 -0.60
C GLU A 64 12.46 -7.77 -1.66
N GLU A 65 11.57 -8.36 -2.46
CA GLU A 65 10.79 -7.63 -3.46
C GLU A 65 9.73 -6.74 -2.80
N ALA A 66 9.04 -7.23 -1.77
CA ALA A 66 8.11 -6.42 -0.97
C ALA A 66 8.78 -5.19 -0.36
N GLY A 67 10.00 -5.35 0.18
CA GLY A 67 10.78 -4.24 0.71
C GLY A 67 11.14 -3.19 -0.34
N ARG A 68 11.50 -3.62 -1.56
CA ARG A 68 11.77 -2.71 -2.68
C ARG A 68 10.52 -1.95 -3.13
N GLN A 69 9.36 -2.59 -3.17
CA GLN A 69 8.11 -1.93 -3.52
C GLN A 69 7.63 -0.96 -2.44
N ALA A 70 7.68 -1.36 -1.17
CA ALA A 70 7.34 -0.48 -0.06
C ALA A 70 8.21 0.79 -0.08
N ALA A 71 9.51 0.65 -0.32
CA ALA A 71 10.39 1.80 -0.50
C ALA A 71 10.01 2.66 -1.71
N GLY A 72 9.59 2.06 -2.83
CA GLY A 72 9.10 2.78 -3.99
C GLY A 72 7.86 3.62 -3.68
N VAL A 73 6.88 3.05 -2.96
CA VAL A 73 5.64 3.73 -2.58
C VAL A 73 5.90 4.81 -1.52
N ASN A 74 6.75 4.54 -0.52
CA ASN A 74 7.09 5.52 0.52
C ASN A 74 7.78 6.76 -0.02
N ASN A 75 8.63 6.58 -1.05
CA ASN A 75 9.31 7.69 -1.69
C ASN A 75 8.44 8.43 -2.74
N ALA A 76 7.22 7.96 -3.00
CA ALA A 76 6.36 8.51 -4.05
C ALA A 76 5.32 9.53 -3.55
N GLY A 77 5.27 9.78 -2.24
CA GLY A 77 4.40 10.77 -1.62
C GLY A 77 3.09 10.20 -1.05
N LEU A 78 2.40 11.03 -0.27
CA LEU A 78 1.21 10.64 0.51
C LEU A 78 0.06 10.14 -0.38
N ASP A 79 -0.14 10.75 -1.55
CA ASP A 79 -1.17 10.36 -2.52
C ASP A 79 -0.96 8.92 -3.02
N LYS A 80 0.32 8.56 -3.26
CA LYS A 80 0.70 7.23 -3.73
C LYS A 80 0.59 6.19 -2.62
N GLN A 81 0.99 6.52 -1.40
CA GLN A 81 0.81 5.65 -0.24
C GLN A 81 -0.68 5.38 0.04
N VAL A 82 -1.53 6.40 0.04
CA VAL A 82 -2.97 6.23 0.27
C VAL A 82 -3.62 5.40 -0.84
N THR A 83 -3.29 5.68 -2.11
CA THR A 83 -3.80 4.90 -3.25
C THR A 83 -3.41 3.43 -3.15
N TYR A 84 -2.15 3.16 -2.80
CA TYR A 84 -1.64 1.81 -2.60
C TYR A 84 -2.35 1.08 -1.46
N LEU A 85 -2.52 1.74 -0.30
CA LEU A 85 -3.23 1.16 0.84
C LEU A 85 -4.69 0.83 0.49
N VAL A 86 -5.37 1.69 -0.26
CA VAL A 86 -6.73 1.39 -0.75
C VAL A 86 -6.75 0.19 -1.67
N ALA A 87 -5.77 0.07 -2.59
CA ALA A 87 -5.68 -1.07 -3.50
C ALA A 87 -5.45 -2.40 -2.75
N GLN A 88 -4.60 -2.40 -1.72
CA GLN A 88 -4.22 -3.62 -1.00
C GLN A 88 -5.21 -4.01 0.10
N ASN A 89 -5.75 -3.03 0.83
CA ASN A 89 -6.52 -3.27 2.05
C ASN A 89 -7.99 -2.87 1.94
N GLY A 90 -8.37 -2.15 0.88
CA GLY A 90 -9.67 -1.51 0.76
C GLY A 90 -9.78 -0.20 1.53
N HIS A 91 -10.79 0.60 1.19
CA HIS A 91 -10.96 1.95 1.72
C HIS A 91 -11.28 1.99 3.23
N GLU A 92 -12.08 1.05 3.76
CA GLU A 92 -12.44 1.03 5.19
C GLU A 92 -11.22 0.75 6.08
N GLN A 93 -10.39 -0.22 5.70
CA GLN A 93 -9.16 -0.53 6.42
C GLN A 93 -8.15 0.61 6.30
N THR A 94 -8.06 1.23 5.13
CA THR A 94 -7.20 2.40 4.92
C THR A 94 -7.61 3.57 5.81
N GLU A 95 -8.91 3.86 5.93
CA GLU A 95 -9.38 4.90 6.85
C GLU A 95 -8.97 4.64 8.30
N ARG A 96 -9.06 3.38 8.74
CA ARG A 96 -8.63 2.98 10.09
C ARG A 96 -7.13 3.23 10.29
N ILE A 97 -6.31 2.82 9.33
CA ILE A 97 -4.86 3.06 9.34
C ILE A 97 -4.55 4.55 9.48
N LEU A 98 -5.20 5.40 8.67
CA LEU A 98 -4.98 6.85 8.73
C LEU A 98 -5.36 7.43 10.10
N ARG A 99 -6.44 6.96 10.71
CA ARG A 99 -6.88 7.44 12.03
C ARG A 99 -6.02 6.94 13.19
N GLU A 100 -5.28 5.85 13.00
CA GLU A 100 -4.35 5.28 13.98
C GLU A 100 -2.93 5.88 13.87
N ALA A 101 -2.64 6.56 12.75
CA ALA A 101 -1.36 7.23 12.49
C ALA A 101 -1.20 8.60 13.18
N VAL A 102 -2.19 9.04 13.98
CA VAL A 102 -2.26 10.36 14.65
C VAL A 102 -2.16 10.26 16.17
#